data_AF-A0A3A8EAX1-F1
#
_entry.id   AF-A0A3A8EAX1-F1
#
_cell.length_a   1.000
_cell.length_b   1.000
_cell.length_c   1.000
_cell.angle_alpha   90.00
_cell.angle_beta   90.00
_cell.angle_gamma   90.00
#
_symmetry.space_group_name_H-M   'P 1'
#
loop_
_entity.id
_entity.type
_entity.pdbx_description
1 polymer ?
#
loop_
_entity_poly.entity_id
_entity_poly.type
_entity_poly.pdbx_seq_one_letter_code
_entity_poly.pdbx_strand_id
1 'polypeptide(L)'
;MNALDKALLIKELHGLLIYLDNRSLNLFEIAKTKNRIKEIFSLCDDPIFQKQQLEFKLRLNPKTISAEFAKNSLYALSFLGYYTSEEELYEQHASVYRSIGWAFLHLPHKGWKICVHTPQIEAPWHTSWGTLDAAYAQMLHNQTLHGLLIDSELLKSQSAAPNMIQAKQAVHIADPRSPLIFNEIPAQPETESTAETSSVNHESEHAGSAADQDDAPIMSDNDQTAINTKQHVQPANSAENLQPNILHADLFEIEVKQASHAAGPVAAIEITAADMPVHEDKEEPAASAQPISLESIKLFNLTADVTVLLNDAVKDETLCLLSLRGMPEVSQHVEILMLLACIESWQHMPVIIAELLSANGQFFKYALLFGANEQSHAMRILNQYCRQQNLSLAAIKQISLSGLGMDFTDEHLLFQAYQQRAKLFWSIEPYYPFISSYQLQSQKFILFDETPAELQTPILLLQERHKIRVIHGENRIALNRSERAYPYLMLHRQHNMTWQRIHAVILELPQPIDVLTLYHALTQDKDS
;
A
#
# COMPACT_ATOMS: atom_id res chain seq x y z
N MET A 1 -1.13 27.58 23.20
CA MET A 1 0.34 27.72 23.29
C MET A 1 0.86 28.62 22.17
N ASN A 2 1.54 29.73 22.50
CA ASN A 2 2.04 30.71 21.53
C ASN A 2 3.37 30.25 20.87
N ALA A 3 3.92 31.03 19.94
CA ALA A 3 5.14 30.66 19.21
C ALA A 3 6.43 30.71 20.07
N LEU A 4 6.50 31.60 21.07
CA LEU A 4 7.60 31.69 22.04
C LEU A 4 7.58 30.48 22.98
N ASP A 5 6.40 30.09 23.49
CA ASP A 5 6.22 28.89 24.32
C ASP A 5 6.73 27.63 23.59
N LYS A 6 6.40 27.51 22.28
CA LYS A 6 6.88 26.41 21.42
C LYS A 6 8.41 26.41 21.30
N ALA A 7 9.02 27.57 21.05
CA ALA A 7 10.48 27.67 20.96
C ALA A 7 11.18 27.32 22.29
N LEU A 8 10.58 27.71 23.42
CA LEU A 8 11.07 27.35 24.77
C LEU A 8 10.96 25.85 25.03
N LEU A 9 9.83 25.21 24.71
CA LEU A 9 9.65 23.77 24.88
C LEU A 9 10.53 22.94 23.94
N ILE A 10 10.76 23.38 22.70
CA ILE A 10 11.71 22.73 21.78
C ILE A 10 13.14 22.82 22.35
N LYS A 11 13.53 23.96 22.93
CA LYS A 11 14.83 24.13 23.59
C LYS A 11 14.94 23.28 24.86
N GLU A 12 13.87 23.19 25.65
CA GLU A 12 13.78 22.33 26.84
C GLU A 12 13.93 20.85 26.43
N LEU A 13 13.19 20.40 25.41
CA LEU A 13 13.25 19.02 24.90
C LEU A 13 14.66 18.62 24.45
N HIS A 14 15.36 19.47 23.70
CA HIS A 14 16.76 19.23 23.30
C HIS A 14 17.68 19.14 24.54
N GLY A 15 17.48 20.01 25.53
CA GLY A 15 18.23 19.95 26.79
C GLY A 15 17.99 18.64 27.56
N LEU A 16 16.73 18.18 27.65
CA LEU A 16 16.36 16.94 28.34
C LEU A 16 16.87 15.68 27.61
N LEU A 17 16.93 15.70 26.27
CA LEU A 17 17.53 14.62 25.47
C LEU A 17 19.05 14.55 25.65
N ILE A 18 19.75 15.67 25.51
CA ILE A 18 21.20 15.75 25.76
C ILE A 18 21.53 15.35 27.21
N TYR A 19 20.67 15.71 28.16
CA TYR A 19 20.82 15.27 29.56
C TYR A 19 20.74 13.74 29.68
N LEU A 20 19.71 13.11 29.07
CA LEU A 20 19.51 11.65 29.07
C LEU A 20 20.62 10.84 28.38
N ASP A 21 21.30 11.40 27.39
CA ASP A 21 22.43 10.74 26.70
C ASP A 21 23.70 10.66 27.57
N ASN A 22 23.78 11.43 28.67
CA ASN A 22 24.90 11.35 29.61
C ASN A 22 24.84 10.07 30.45
N ARG A 23 25.85 9.19 30.26
CA ARG A 23 25.95 7.88 30.92
C ARG A 23 26.18 7.90 32.44
N SER A 24 26.17 9.08 33.08
CA SER A 24 26.43 9.28 34.52
C SER A 24 25.18 9.63 35.34
N LEU A 25 23.98 9.67 34.73
CA LEU A 25 22.74 9.97 35.45
C LEU A 25 22.30 8.82 36.37
N ASN A 26 21.73 9.16 37.52
CA ASN A 26 21.08 8.19 38.40
C ASN A 26 19.67 7.82 37.92
N LEU A 27 19.13 6.70 38.42
CA LEU A 27 17.82 6.17 38.01
C LEU A 27 16.66 7.14 38.27
N PHE A 28 16.72 7.95 39.34
CA PHE A 28 15.70 8.92 39.70
C PHE A 28 15.70 10.13 38.74
N GLU A 29 16.87 10.62 38.36
CA GLU A 29 17.03 11.69 37.36
C GLU A 29 16.58 11.25 35.96
N ILE A 30 16.90 10.00 35.58
CA ILE A 30 16.41 9.39 34.34
C ILE A 30 14.88 9.30 34.36
N ALA A 31 14.27 8.86 35.47
CA ALA A 31 12.82 8.77 35.61
C ALA A 31 12.14 10.16 35.54
N LYS A 32 12.68 11.14 36.29
CA LYS A 32 12.20 12.54 36.29
C LYS A 32 12.28 13.17 34.90
N THR A 33 13.39 12.99 34.19
CA THR A 33 13.59 13.54 32.84
C THR A 33 12.65 12.88 31.83
N LYS A 34 12.46 11.56 31.90
CA LYS A 34 11.48 10.84 31.08
C LYS A 34 10.04 11.25 31.38
N ASN A 35 9.69 11.54 32.64
CA ASN A 35 8.37 12.05 32.97
C ASN A 35 8.14 13.44 32.37
N ARG A 36 9.13 14.34 32.51
CA ARG A 36 9.05 15.68 31.95
C ARG A 36 8.90 15.69 30.42
N ILE A 37 9.60 14.79 29.72
CA ILE A 37 9.42 14.62 28.27
C ILE A 37 7.98 14.19 27.93
N LYS A 38 7.38 13.27 28.69
CA LYS A 38 5.97 12.88 28.50
C LYS A 38 4.99 14.04 28.75
N GLU A 39 5.24 14.87 29.77
CA GLU A 39 4.44 16.08 30.03
C GLU A 39 4.49 17.02 28.81
N ILE A 40 5.69 17.27 28.24
CA ILE A 40 5.85 18.12 27.05
C ILE A 40 5.09 17.56 25.84
N PHE A 41 5.09 16.23 25.64
CA PHE A 41 4.27 15.61 24.59
C PHE A 41 2.77 15.75 24.87
N SER A 42 2.31 15.53 26.11
CA SER A 42 0.89 15.70 26.46
C SER A 42 0.35 17.13 26.25
N LEU A 43 1.21 18.15 26.37
CA LEU A 43 0.89 19.55 26.03
C LEU A 43 0.77 19.79 24.51
N CYS A 44 1.31 18.90 23.68
CA CYS A 44 1.15 18.92 22.22
C CYS A 44 -0.11 18.17 21.76
N ASP A 45 -0.70 17.31 22.60
CA ASP A 45 -1.92 16.54 22.30
C ASP A 45 -3.23 17.32 22.61
N ASP A 46 -3.14 18.58 23.02
CA ASP A 46 -4.29 19.47 23.25
C ASP A 46 -5.21 19.56 22.01
N PRO A 47 -6.52 19.28 22.12
CA PRO A 47 -7.48 19.39 21.00
C PRO A 47 -7.47 20.76 20.30
N ILE A 48 -7.18 21.84 21.01
CA ILE A 48 -7.05 23.19 20.45
C ILE A 48 -5.83 23.26 19.52
N PHE A 49 -4.72 22.62 19.90
CA PHE A 49 -3.51 22.54 19.09
C PHE A 49 -3.72 21.67 17.85
N GLN A 50 -4.38 20.51 17.99
CA GLN A 50 -4.73 19.65 16.86
C GLN A 50 -5.61 20.39 15.83
N LYS A 51 -6.61 21.14 16.29
CA LYS A 51 -7.48 21.95 15.40
C LYS A 51 -6.70 23.05 14.66
N GLN A 52 -5.83 23.78 15.35
CA GLN A 52 -4.96 24.79 14.71
C GLN A 52 -3.97 24.16 13.72
N GLN A 53 -3.44 22.97 14.02
CA GLN A 53 -2.57 22.25 13.11
C GLN A 53 -3.33 21.75 11.87
N LEU A 54 -4.57 21.29 12.03
CA LEU A 54 -5.45 20.87 10.93
C LEU A 54 -5.79 22.04 10.00
N GLU A 55 -6.22 23.19 10.53
CA GLU A 55 -6.47 24.40 9.73
C GLU A 55 -5.22 24.87 8.96
N PHE A 56 -4.03 24.76 9.57
CA PHE A 56 -2.77 25.08 8.91
C PHE A 56 -2.41 24.07 7.81
N LYS A 57 -2.55 22.76 8.07
CA LYS A 57 -2.35 21.68 7.09
C LYS A 57 -3.30 21.81 5.89
N LEU A 58 -4.57 22.13 6.14
CA LEU A 58 -5.60 22.36 5.12
C LEU A 58 -5.25 23.52 4.17
N ARG A 59 -4.56 24.57 4.66
CA ARG A 59 -4.09 25.68 3.82
C ARG A 59 -2.86 25.31 2.98
N LEU A 60 -1.99 24.45 3.49
CA LEU A 60 -0.77 24.03 2.77
C LEU A 60 -1.07 22.99 1.68
N ASN A 61 -1.86 21.97 1.99
CA ASN A 61 -2.10 20.82 1.11
C ASN A 61 -3.59 20.40 1.11
N PRO A 62 -4.51 21.25 0.63
CA PRO A 62 -5.95 20.99 0.74
C PRO A 62 -6.38 19.66 0.10
N LYS A 63 -5.84 19.32 -1.08
CA LYS A 63 -6.12 18.05 -1.78
C LYS A 63 -5.76 16.84 -0.92
N THR A 64 -4.51 16.76 -0.44
CA THR A 64 -4.01 15.63 0.36
C THR A 64 -4.79 15.46 1.66
N ILE A 65 -5.02 16.56 2.41
CA ILE A 65 -5.72 16.51 3.69
C ILE A 65 -7.20 16.17 3.51
N SER A 66 -7.85 16.62 2.44
CA SER A 66 -9.24 16.25 2.14
C SER A 66 -9.40 14.76 1.80
N ALA A 67 -8.42 14.16 1.10
CA ALA A 67 -8.40 12.72 0.83
C ALA A 67 -8.10 11.90 2.11
N GLU A 68 -7.19 12.36 2.96
CA GLU A 68 -6.92 11.75 4.27
C GLU A 68 -8.16 11.81 5.18
N PHE A 69 -8.85 12.95 5.21
CA PHE A 69 -10.12 13.12 5.92
C PHE A 69 -11.21 12.16 5.40
N ALA A 70 -11.40 12.09 4.08
CA ALA A 70 -12.38 11.19 3.47
C ALA A 70 -12.07 9.71 3.73
N LYS A 71 -10.79 9.30 3.71
CA LYS A 71 -10.35 7.94 4.04
C LYS A 71 -10.67 7.54 5.49
N ASN A 72 -10.73 8.51 6.41
CA ASN A 72 -11.09 8.31 7.80
C ASN A 72 -12.60 8.51 8.09
N SER A 73 -13.41 8.74 7.05
CA SER A 73 -14.87 8.87 7.15
C SER A 73 -15.58 7.51 7.04
N LEU A 74 -16.89 7.47 7.35
CA LEU A 74 -17.75 6.28 7.13
C LEU A 74 -18.19 6.11 5.66
N TYR A 75 -17.71 6.98 4.77
CA TYR A 75 -18.13 7.13 3.39
C TYR A 75 -16.92 7.10 2.42
N ALA A 76 -15.81 6.47 2.82
CA ALA A 76 -14.55 6.51 2.09
C ALA A 76 -14.66 5.88 0.69
N LEU A 77 -15.51 4.87 0.52
CA LEU A 77 -15.72 4.16 -0.76
C LEU A 77 -16.63 4.91 -1.73
N SER A 78 -17.41 5.86 -1.23
CA SER A 78 -18.24 6.76 -2.05
C SER A 78 -17.60 8.12 -2.25
N PHE A 79 -16.34 8.32 -1.82
CA PHE A 79 -15.62 9.57 -2.03
C PHE A 79 -15.03 9.65 -3.44
N LEU A 80 -15.43 10.67 -4.20
CA LEU A 80 -15.06 10.86 -5.60
C LEU A 80 -13.78 11.70 -5.76
N GLY A 81 -13.47 12.58 -4.80
CA GLY A 81 -12.23 13.35 -4.80
C GLY A 81 -12.36 14.80 -4.35
N TYR A 82 -11.33 15.57 -4.70
CA TYR A 82 -11.16 16.98 -4.40
C TYR A 82 -11.08 17.79 -5.69
N TYR A 83 -11.86 18.86 -5.77
CA TYR A 83 -12.06 19.68 -6.96
C TYR A 83 -11.83 21.16 -6.66
N THR A 84 -11.40 21.90 -7.69
CA THR A 84 -11.14 23.35 -7.57
C THR A 84 -12.12 24.23 -8.35
N SER A 85 -12.93 23.64 -9.24
CA SER A 85 -14.04 24.32 -9.90
C SER A 85 -15.29 23.43 -9.95
N GLU A 86 -16.47 24.06 -10.04
CA GLU A 86 -17.73 23.31 -10.23
C GLU A 86 -17.78 22.68 -11.63
N GLU A 87 -17.14 23.30 -12.63
CA GLU A 87 -17.02 22.77 -13.99
C GLU A 87 -16.20 21.46 -14.04
N GLU A 88 -15.06 21.40 -13.35
CA GLU A 88 -14.21 20.20 -13.26
C GLU A 88 -14.96 19.02 -12.62
N LEU A 89 -15.80 19.31 -11.62
CA LEU A 89 -16.70 18.34 -11.01
C LEU A 89 -17.78 17.88 -12.01
N TYR A 90 -18.48 18.81 -12.67
CA TYR A 90 -19.56 18.46 -13.59
C TYR A 90 -19.09 17.77 -14.88
N GLU A 91 -17.92 18.12 -15.44
CA GLU A 91 -17.38 17.46 -16.65
C GLU A 91 -16.92 16.03 -16.38
N GLN A 92 -16.29 15.75 -15.23
CA GLN A 92 -15.96 14.37 -14.84
C GLN A 92 -17.23 13.54 -14.57
N HIS A 93 -18.27 14.14 -13.99
CA HIS A 93 -19.55 13.47 -13.76
C HIS A 93 -20.41 13.30 -15.03
N ALA A 94 -20.23 14.13 -16.05
CA ALA A 94 -20.95 14.01 -17.33
C ALA A 94 -20.30 12.99 -18.28
N SER A 95 -18.98 12.82 -18.20
CA SER A 95 -18.23 11.85 -19.01
C SER A 95 -18.21 10.43 -18.42
N VAL A 96 -18.32 10.30 -17.09
CA VAL A 96 -18.47 9.00 -16.41
C VAL A 96 -19.95 8.75 -16.13
N TYR A 97 -20.58 7.85 -16.90
CA TYR A 97 -21.94 7.38 -16.62
C TYR A 97 -22.07 6.86 -15.16
N ARG A 98 -22.73 7.64 -14.30
CA ARG A 98 -23.02 7.36 -12.87
C ARG A 98 -21.81 7.24 -11.92
N SER A 99 -21.01 8.31 -11.76
CA SER A 99 -20.19 8.50 -10.56
C SER A 99 -21.05 8.79 -9.32
N ILE A 100 -21.58 7.74 -8.69
CA ILE A 100 -22.37 7.82 -7.45
C ILE A 100 -21.43 8.04 -6.27
N GLY A 101 -21.60 9.15 -5.54
CA GLY A 101 -20.75 9.47 -4.40
C GLY A 101 -20.80 10.93 -3.94
N TRP A 102 -19.79 11.33 -3.18
CA TRP A 102 -19.62 12.69 -2.65
C TRP A 102 -18.21 13.21 -2.91
N ALA A 103 -18.05 14.52 -3.02
CA ALA A 103 -16.80 15.19 -3.37
C ALA A 103 -16.59 16.46 -2.55
N PHE A 104 -15.33 16.82 -2.32
CA PHE A 104 -14.96 18.14 -1.81
C PHE A 104 -14.74 19.11 -2.96
N LEU A 105 -15.34 20.29 -2.85
CA LEU A 105 -15.02 21.45 -3.64
C LEU A 105 -14.43 22.52 -2.71
N HIS A 106 -13.26 23.06 -3.06
CA HIS A 106 -12.57 24.05 -2.24
C HIS A 106 -12.11 25.25 -3.06
N LEU A 107 -12.47 26.44 -2.59
CA LEU A 107 -12.04 27.71 -3.16
C LEU A 107 -11.36 28.54 -2.07
N PRO A 108 -10.10 28.99 -2.24
CA PRO A 108 -9.32 29.66 -1.19
C PRO A 108 -10.02 30.87 -0.52
N HIS A 109 -10.92 31.54 -1.23
CA HIS A 109 -11.66 32.71 -0.74
C HIS A 109 -13.07 32.41 -0.20
N LYS A 110 -13.61 31.20 -0.43
CA LYS A 110 -14.95 30.78 0.04
C LYS A 110 -14.91 29.63 1.04
N GLY A 111 -13.78 28.94 1.18
CA GLY A 111 -13.62 27.77 2.04
C GLY A 111 -14.05 26.49 1.34
N TRP A 112 -14.76 25.64 2.06
CA TRP A 112 -15.11 24.27 1.67
C TRP A 112 -16.60 24.13 1.39
N LYS A 113 -16.93 23.31 0.40
CA LYS A 113 -18.28 22.89 0.02
C LYS A 113 -18.22 21.38 -0.28
N ILE A 114 -19.23 20.64 0.15
CA ILE A 114 -19.40 19.24 -0.25
C ILE A 114 -20.50 19.17 -1.31
N CYS A 115 -20.28 18.37 -2.34
CA CYS A 115 -21.27 17.99 -3.34
C CYS A 115 -21.56 16.49 -3.22
N VAL A 116 -22.83 16.11 -3.31
CA VAL A 116 -23.31 14.71 -3.25
C VAL A 116 -24.14 14.43 -4.49
N HIS A 117 -23.87 13.30 -5.14
CA HIS A 117 -24.64 12.80 -6.29
C HIS A 117 -24.95 11.32 -6.10
N THR A 118 -26.23 10.96 -6.04
CA THR A 118 -26.69 9.57 -5.96
C THR A 118 -27.90 9.36 -6.88
N PRO A 119 -28.29 8.10 -7.17
CA PRO A 119 -29.47 7.82 -8.00
C PRO A 119 -30.80 8.22 -7.35
N GLN A 120 -30.80 8.62 -6.07
CA GLN A 120 -32.00 9.01 -5.34
C GLN A 120 -32.31 10.51 -5.46
N ILE A 121 -31.41 11.31 -6.03
CA ILE A 121 -31.56 12.76 -6.20
C ILE A 121 -31.43 13.16 -7.68
N GLU A 122 -32.42 13.88 -8.20
CA GLU A 122 -32.47 14.30 -9.61
C GLU A 122 -31.38 15.30 -9.99
N ALA A 123 -30.89 16.08 -9.01
CA ALA A 123 -29.80 17.03 -9.16
C ALA A 123 -28.76 16.85 -8.04
N PRO A 124 -27.45 17.08 -8.30
CA PRO A 124 -26.42 17.02 -7.26
C PRO A 124 -26.69 17.99 -6.11
N TRP A 125 -26.86 17.45 -4.90
CA TRP A 125 -27.03 18.24 -3.69
C TRP A 125 -25.69 18.83 -3.25
N HIS A 126 -25.71 19.96 -2.55
CA HIS A 126 -24.50 20.57 -2.04
C HIS A 126 -24.70 21.40 -0.78
N THR A 127 -23.64 21.52 0.02
CA THR A 127 -23.62 22.32 1.25
C THR A 127 -23.49 23.82 0.96
N SER A 128 -23.76 24.64 1.98
CA SER A 128 -23.24 26.02 2.00
C SER A 128 -21.70 26.00 2.06
N TRP A 129 -21.07 27.06 1.54
CA TRP A 129 -19.64 27.31 1.74
C TRP A 129 -19.31 27.56 3.23
N GLY A 130 -18.24 26.95 3.75
CA GLY A 130 -17.86 27.08 5.16
C GLY A 130 -16.52 26.43 5.51
N THR A 131 -16.36 26.02 6.77
CA THR A 131 -15.25 25.15 7.19
C THR A 131 -15.50 23.71 6.76
N LEU A 132 -14.43 22.91 6.64
CA LEU A 132 -14.53 21.49 6.29
C LEU A 132 -15.45 20.73 7.27
N ASP A 133 -15.27 20.94 8.58
CA ASP A 133 -16.11 20.35 9.63
C ASP A 133 -17.61 20.71 9.46
N ALA A 134 -17.91 21.98 9.13
CA ALA A 134 -19.28 22.46 8.99
C ALA A 134 -19.95 21.90 7.74
N ALA A 135 -19.22 21.80 6.62
CA ALA A 135 -19.72 21.17 5.40
C ALA A 135 -19.97 19.67 5.63
N TYR A 136 -19.04 18.96 6.28
CA TYR A 136 -19.21 17.54 6.59
C TYR A 136 -20.37 17.27 7.57
N ALA A 137 -20.55 18.11 8.59
CA ALA A 137 -21.71 18.01 9.49
C ALA A 137 -23.06 18.22 8.76
N GLN A 138 -23.12 19.14 7.78
CA GLN A 138 -24.31 19.30 6.94
C GLN A 138 -24.58 18.07 6.06
N MET A 139 -23.53 17.46 5.49
CA MET A 139 -23.66 16.22 4.72
C MET A 139 -24.23 15.09 5.59
N LEU A 140 -23.68 14.90 6.79
CA LEU A 140 -24.12 13.88 7.74
C LEU A 140 -25.59 14.07 8.16
N HIS A 141 -26.03 15.33 8.37
CA HIS A 141 -27.41 15.62 8.74
C HIS A 141 -28.43 15.22 7.66
N ASN A 142 -28.07 15.35 6.38
CA ASN A 142 -28.96 15.09 5.26
C ASN A 142 -28.70 13.75 4.53
N GLN A 143 -27.78 12.92 5.04
CA GLN A 143 -27.30 11.69 4.38
C GLN A 143 -28.42 10.76 3.89
N THR A 144 -29.50 10.63 4.68
CA THR A 144 -30.67 9.78 4.38
C THR A 144 -31.56 10.35 3.29
N LEU A 145 -31.68 11.67 3.20
CA LEU A 145 -32.43 12.37 2.14
C LEU A 145 -31.71 12.33 0.79
N HIS A 146 -30.40 12.07 0.81
CA HIS A 146 -29.55 12.02 -0.38
C HIS A 146 -29.14 10.60 -0.77
N GLY A 147 -29.64 9.56 -0.08
CA GLY A 147 -29.34 8.17 -0.41
C GLY A 147 -27.86 7.79 -0.31
N LEU A 148 -27.07 8.52 0.49
CA LEU A 148 -25.64 8.28 0.64
C LEU A 148 -25.43 7.11 1.63
N LEU A 149 -25.01 5.96 1.11
CA LEU A 149 -24.76 4.75 1.90
C LEU A 149 -23.38 4.82 2.57
N ILE A 150 -23.33 4.42 3.85
CA ILE A 150 -22.05 4.15 4.52
C ILE A 150 -21.36 2.94 3.88
N ASP A 151 -20.03 2.88 3.98
CA ASP A 151 -19.22 1.87 3.30
C ASP A 151 -19.68 0.42 3.58
N SER A 152 -20.10 0.14 4.82
CA SER A 152 -20.60 -1.19 5.21
C SER A 152 -21.96 -1.58 4.60
N GLU A 153 -22.75 -0.59 4.18
CA GLU A 153 -24.03 -0.79 3.48
C GLU A 153 -23.82 -0.80 1.96
N LEU A 154 -22.91 0.03 1.47
CA LEU A 154 -22.46 0.00 0.08
C LEU A 154 -21.95 -1.41 -0.31
N LEU A 155 -21.07 -2.00 0.51
CA LEU A 155 -20.60 -3.38 0.32
C LEU A 155 -21.74 -4.43 0.32
N LYS A 156 -22.74 -4.27 1.20
CA LYS A 156 -23.91 -5.18 1.25
C LYS A 156 -24.77 -5.03 -0.01
N SER A 157 -24.99 -3.79 -0.48
CA SER A 157 -25.75 -3.54 -1.71
C SER A 157 -25.06 -4.10 -2.95
N GLN A 158 -23.72 -4.03 -3.02
CA GLN A 158 -22.92 -4.57 -4.13
C GLN A 158 -22.86 -6.10 -4.14
N SER A 159 -22.90 -6.75 -2.96
CA SER A 159 -22.91 -8.21 -2.83
C SER A 159 -24.31 -8.84 -2.99
N ALA A 160 -25.38 -8.06 -2.85
CA ALA A 160 -26.76 -8.52 -3.02
C ALA A 160 -27.27 -8.53 -4.49
N ALA A 161 -26.50 -8.00 -5.45
CA ALA A 161 -26.98 -7.76 -6.82
C ALA A 161 -26.27 -8.54 -7.97
N PRO A 162 -26.24 -9.88 -7.98
CA PRO A 162 -25.95 -10.66 -9.17
C PRO A 162 -27.24 -11.22 -9.81
N ASN A 163 -27.92 -10.41 -10.65
CA ASN A 163 -28.85 -10.78 -11.74
C ASN A 163 -29.92 -9.69 -11.98
N MET A 164 -29.69 -8.75 -12.92
CA MET A 164 -30.74 -8.04 -13.68
C MET A 164 -30.17 -7.22 -14.87
N ILE A 165 -29.39 -7.85 -15.76
CA ILE A 165 -29.18 -7.30 -17.13
C ILE A 165 -29.28 -8.44 -18.16
N GLN A 166 -30.51 -8.87 -18.44
CA GLN A 166 -30.92 -9.40 -19.75
C GLN A 166 -32.44 -9.57 -19.79
N ALA A 167 -33.12 -8.65 -20.49
CA ALA A 167 -34.37 -8.83 -21.25
C ALA A 167 -35.15 -7.51 -21.38
N LYS A 168 -35.01 -6.83 -22.53
CA LYS A 168 -36.11 -6.23 -23.32
C LYS A 168 -35.58 -5.40 -24.50
N GLN A 169 -35.00 -6.09 -25.48
CA GLN A 169 -35.14 -5.73 -26.89
C GLN A 169 -35.54 -6.98 -27.67
N ALA A 170 -36.84 -7.22 -27.74
CA ALA A 170 -37.45 -8.15 -28.68
C ALA A 170 -38.64 -7.41 -29.30
N VAL A 171 -38.46 -6.98 -30.55
CA VAL A 171 -39.52 -6.35 -31.35
C VAL A 171 -40.56 -7.42 -31.66
N HIS A 172 -41.79 -7.24 -31.18
CA HIS A 172 -42.90 -8.09 -31.59
C HIS A 172 -43.78 -7.37 -32.61
N ILE A 173 -43.81 -7.91 -33.82
CA ILE A 173 -44.78 -7.58 -34.86
C ILE A 173 -46.15 -8.06 -34.40
N ALA A 174 -47.19 -7.27 -34.67
CA ALA A 174 -48.56 -7.54 -34.25
C ALA A 174 -49.30 -8.48 -35.23
N ASP A 175 -50.19 -9.33 -34.68
CA ASP A 175 -51.57 -9.46 -35.18
C ASP A 175 -52.49 -10.00 -34.05
N PRO A 176 -53.77 -9.57 -33.92
CA PRO A 176 -54.57 -9.84 -32.72
C PRO A 176 -55.73 -10.83 -32.93
N ARG A 177 -55.96 -11.74 -31.96
CA ARG A 177 -57.31 -12.28 -31.67
C ARG A 177 -57.52 -12.43 -30.15
N SER A 178 -58.67 -11.96 -29.69
CA SER A 178 -59.09 -11.80 -28.27
C SER A 178 -59.70 -13.08 -27.66
N PRO A 179 -60.37 -13.04 -26.49
CA PRO A 179 -59.83 -12.91 -25.14
C PRO A 179 -60.33 -14.06 -24.23
N LEU A 180 -60.29 -13.88 -22.89
CA LEU A 180 -61.10 -14.45 -21.78
C LEU A 180 -60.19 -14.75 -20.57
N ILE A 181 -60.54 -14.64 -19.28
CA ILE A 181 -61.46 -13.82 -18.45
C ILE A 181 -61.26 -14.34 -16.99
N PHE A 182 -61.23 -13.45 -15.97
CA PHE A 182 -61.44 -13.73 -14.53
C PHE A 182 -60.33 -14.56 -13.77
N ASN A 183 -60.08 -14.44 -12.45
CA ASN A 183 -60.71 -13.60 -11.40
C ASN A 183 -59.78 -13.20 -10.20
N GLU A 184 -60.40 -12.60 -9.18
CA GLU A 184 -59.89 -11.71 -8.12
C GLU A 184 -59.44 -12.29 -6.74
N ILE A 185 -58.27 -11.80 -6.25
CA ILE A 185 -57.86 -11.36 -4.87
C ILE A 185 -57.99 -12.37 -3.64
N PRO A 186 -57.78 -12.04 -2.32
CA PRO A 186 -56.66 -12.64 -1.53
C PRO A 186 -57.03 -13.21 -0.12
N ALA A 187 -56.02 -13.63 0.66
CA ALA A 187 -56.08 -13.65 2.13
C ALA A 187 -54.68 -13.48 2.81
N GLN A 188 -54.63 -12.77 3.95
CA GLN A 188 -53.56 -12.88 4.97
C GLN A 188 -54.18 -13.40 6.31
N PRO A 189 -53.59 -13.23 7.51
CA PRO A 189 -53.08 -14.37 8.29
C PRO A 189 -53.79 -14.57 9.64
N GLU A 190 -53.47 -15.65 10.37
CA GLU A 190 -53.90 -15.86 11.77
C GLU A 190 -52.73 -16.22 12.70
N THR A 191 -52.99 -16.10 14.00
CA THR A 191 -52.05 -15.89 15.12
C THR A 191 -51.98 -17.07 16.10
N GLU A 192 -51.34 -16.84 17.27
CA GLU A 192 -51.39 -17.61 18.54
C GLU A 192 -50.35 -18.73 18.75
N SER A 193 -49.87 -19.04 19.97
CA SER A 193 -49.82 -18.30 21.27
C SER A 193 -49.01 -19.11 22.31
N THR A 194 -48.43 -18.45 23.35
CA THR A 194 -48.05 -19.02 24.69
C THR A 194 -47.03 -20.18 24.74
N ALA A 195 -46.24 -20.45 25.79
CA ALA A 195 -45.80 -19.78 27.04
C ALA A 195 -44.43 -20.43 27.45
N GLU A 196 -43.75 -20.23 28.60
CA GLU A 196 -44.09 -19.53 29.85
C GLU A 196 -42.81 -19.00 30.58
N THR A 197 -42.84 -18.92 31.91
CA THR A 197 -41.93 -18.23 32.86
C THR A 197 -40.89 -19.11 33.57
N SER A 198 -39.75 -18.53 33.98
CA SER A 198 -39.28 -18.58 35.39
C SER A 198 -38.19 -17.53 35.70
N SER A 199 -38.24 -16.97 36.91
CA SER A 199 -37.68 -15.67 37.30
C SER A 199 -36.90 -15.68 38.63
N VAL A 200 -36.09 -14.62 38.90
CA VAL A 200 -35.75 -14.01 40.24
C VAL A 200 -34.78 -14.80 41.18
N ASN A 201 -33.79 -14.22 41.91
CA ASN A 201 -33.13 -12.89 41.94
C ASN A 201 -31.82 -12.88 42.82
N HIS A 202 -30.96 -11.85 42.65
CA HIS A 202 -29.98 -11.27 43.62
C HIS A 202 -28.87 -12.18 44.23
N GLU A 203 -27.77 -11.73 44.87
CA GLU A 203 -27.25 -10.48 45.51
C GLU A 203 -25.71 -10.43 45.26
N SER A 204 -24.99 -9.32 44.97
CA SER A 204 -24.57 -8.14 45.76
C SER A 204 -23.60 -8.38 46.96
N GLU A 205 -22.68 -7.42 47.16
CA GLU A 205 -21.67 -7.23 48.26
C GLU A 205 -20.30 -7.95 48.18
N HIS A 206 -19.19 -7.43 48.77
CA HIS A 206 -18.65 -6.05 48.84
C HIS A 206 -17.17 -6.11 49.32
N ALA A 207 -16.35 -5.11 48.95
CA ALA A 207 -15.12 -4.63 49.64
C ALA A 207 -13.86 -5.52 49.69
N GLY A 208 -12.69 -4.86 49.59
CA GLY A 208 -11.36 -5.50 49.69
C GLY A 208 -10.22 -4.61 49.17
N SER A 209 -9.83 -3.59 49.94
CA SER A 209 -8.68 -2.73 49.63
C SER A 209 -7.39 -3.28 50.24
N ALA A 210 -6.30 -3.25 49.49
CA ALA A 210 -4.94 -3.25 50.04
C ALA A 210 -4.02 -2.47 49.10
N ALA A 211 -3.32 -1.49 49.64
CA ALA A 211 -2.18 -0.84 49.01
C ALA A 211 -0.92 -1.29 49.75
N ASP A 212 0.17 -1.49 49.04
CA ASP A 212 1.50 -1.63 49.65
C ASP A 212 2.46 -0.62 49.00
N GLN A 213 3.16 0.11 49.86
CA GLN A 213 4.26 1.01 49.55
C GLN A 213 5.49 0.57 50.35
N ASP A 214 6.64 1.08 49.89
CA ASP A 214 7.92 1.13 50.59
C ASP A 214 8.63 -0.20 50.90
N ASP A 215 9.81 -0.34 50.29
CA ASP A 215 11.01 -0.46 51.12
C ASP A 215 12.24 0.12 50.38
N ALA A 216 12.93 1.06 51.01
CA ALA A 216 14.20 1.62 50.56
C ALA A 216 15.09 1.92 51.78
N PRO A 217 16.31 1.38 51.86
CA PRO A 217 17.19 1.63 53.00
C PRO A 217 17.92 2.97 52.88
N ILE A 218 17.94 3.69 54.01
CA ILE A 218 18.65 4.96 54.22
C ILE A 218 20.14 4.69 54.44
N MET A 219 21.02 5.54 53.88
CA MET A 219 22.27 5.94 54.54
C MET A 219 22.62 7.41 54.27
N SER A 220 23.10 8.06 55.32
CA SER A 220 23.73 9.39 55.35
C SER A 220 25.17 9.33 54.79
N ASP A 221 25.97 10.40 54.63
CA ASP A 221 25.96 11.77 55.16
C ASP A 221 26.75 12.72 54.22
N ASN A 222 26.83 14.02 54.55
CA ASN A 222 27.84 15.05 54.15
C ASN A 222 28.86 14.74 53.02
N ASP A 223 29.15 15.68 52.10
CA ASP A 223 29.83 16.92 52.52
C ASP A 223 29.75 18.10 51.53
N GLN A 224 30.07 19.29 52.04
CA GLN A 224 30.14 20.54 51.28
C GLN A 224 31.50 20.70 50.58
N THR A 225 31.52 21.32 49.40
CA THR A 225 32.52 22.36 49.08
C THR A 225 32.13 23.17 47.86
N ALA A 226 32.13 24.49 48.00
CA ALA A 226 32.01 25.42 46.89
C ALA A 226 33.40 25.82 46.39
N ILE A 227 33.62 25.87 45.07
CA ILE A 227 34.59 26.79 44.48
C ILE A 227 33.93 27.60 43.36
N ASN A 228 33.95 28.90 43.57
CA ASN A 228 33.47 29.96 42.70
C ASN A 228 34.69 30.64 42.07
N THR A 229 34.78 30.70 40.73
CA THR A 229 35.64 31.68 40.05
C THR A 229 35.01 32.16 38.75
N LYS A 230 34.91 33.49 38.61
CA LYS A 230 34.45 34.21 37.41
C LYS A 230 35.64 34.64 36.55
N GLN A 231 35.45 34.74 35.23
CA GLN A 231 35.90 35.82 34.31
C GLN A 231 35.56 35.36 32.86
N HIS A 232 34.80 36.08 32.01
CA HIS A 232 35.00 37.42 31.43
C HIS A 232 36.30 37.45 30.60
N VAL A 233 36.31 37.54 29.26
CA VAL A 233 35.91 38.64 28.34
C VAL A 233 35.69 37.99 26.95
N GLN A 234 34.57 38.18 26.24
CA GLN A 234 34.29 39.19 25.19
C GLN A 234 35.15 39.08 23.88
N PRO A 235 34.68 39.60 22.71
CA PRO A 235 34.78 38.87 21.44
C PRO A 235 35.65 39.54 20.36
N ALA A 236 35.91 38.82 19.27
CA ALA A 236 36.45 39.39 18.03
C ALA A 236 35.81 38.78 16.78
N ASN A 237 35.51 39.65 15.80
CA ASN A 237 34.92 39.30 14.51
C ASN A 237 35.95 38.65 13.58
N SER A 238 35.48 37.88 12.60
CA SER A 238 35.81 38.10 11.18
C SER A 238 34.85 37.29 10.30
N ALA A 239 34.33 37.92 9.25
CA ALA A 239 33.52 37.26 8.23
C ALA A 239 34.29 37.32 6.91
N GLU A 240 34.51 36.19 6.26
CA GLU A 240 35.00 36.14 4.88
C GLU A 240 34.42 34.95 4.11
N ASN A 241 33.33 35.27 3.42
CA ASN A 241 32.99 34.89 2.04
C ASN A 241 33.82 33.78 1.36
N LEU A 242 33.18 32.67 0.98
CA LEU A 242 33.69 31.72 -0.03
C LEU A 242 32.53 30.99 -0.73
N GLN A 243 32.40 31.18 -2.04
CA GLN A 243 31.52 30.41 -2.93
C GLN A 243 32.23 29.10 -3.36
N PRO A 244 31.51 27.99 -3.58
CA PRO A 244 32.11 26.78 -4.17
C PRO A 244 32.18 26.88 -5.71
N ASN A 245 33.37 26.63 -6.25
CA ASN A 245 33.65 26.54 -7.69
C ASN A 245 33.21 25.19 -8.28
N ILE A 246 32.88 25.17 -9.57
CA ILE A 246 32.54 23.95 -10.35
C ILE A 246 33.65 23.67 -11.39
N LEU A 247 34.32 22.52 -11.26
CA LEU A 247 35.07 21.79 -12.32
C LEU A 247 35.01 20.30 -11.92
N HIS A 248 34.42 19.33 -12.64
CA HIS A 248 34.55 18.81 -14.03
C HIS A 248 35.73 17.82 -14.23
N ALA A 249 35.51 16.81 -15.10
CA ALA A 249 36.34 15.61 -15.41
C ALA A 249 36.11 14.40 -14.47
N ASP A 250 36.06 13.13 -14.91
CA ASP A 250 36.37 12.54 -16.24
C ASP A 250 35.31 11.55 -16.76
N LEU A 251 35.30 11.37 -18.09
CA LEU A 251 34.50 10.39 -18.84
C LEU A 251 35.45 9.47 -19.61
N PHE A 252 35.27 8.14 -19.55
CA PHE A 252 36.05 7.20 -20.36
C PHE A 252 35.20 6.59 -21.48
N GLU A 253 35.56 6.88 -22.72
CA GLU A 253 35.03 6.24 -23.93
C GLU A 253 35.74 4.90 -24.21
N ILE A 254 35.05 3.97 -24.88
CA ILE A 254 35.65 2.80 -25.53
C ILE A 254 35.14 2.71 -26.97
N GLU A 255 36.04 2.80 -27.94
CA GLU A 255 35.76 2.66 -29.37
C GLU A 255 35.37 1.23 -29.77
N VAL A 256 34.52 1.09 -30.80
CA VAL A 256 34.50 -0.10 -31.66
C VAL A 256 34.63 0.33 -33.12
N LYS A 257 35.58 -0.29 -33.82
CA LYS A 257 36.06 0.12 -35.15
C LYS A 257 35.07 -0.22 -36.27
N GLN A 258 34.92 0.71 -37.21
CA GLN A 258 34.41 0.42 -38.55
C GLN A 258 35.52 -0.13 -39.46
N ALA A 259 35.15 -0.98 -40.42
CA ALA A 259 35.97 -1.35 -41.57
C ALA A 259 35.16 -1.16 -42.85
N SER A 260 35.73 -0.42 -43.81
CA SER A 260 35.08 -0.01 -45.06
C SER A 260 35.56 -0.83 -46.26
N HIS A 261 34.69 -1.11 -47.22
CA HIS A 261 35.07 -1.18 -48.64
C HIS A 261 33.94 -0.63 -49.52
N ALA A 262 34.31 -0.06 -50.67
CA ALA A 262 33.44 0.79 -51.50
C ALA A 262 33.43 0.32 -52.96
N ALA A 263 32.35 0.64 -53.71
CA ALA A 263 32.40 1.00 -55.14
C ALA A 263 31.02 1.41 -55.72
N GLY A 264 30.97 2.55 -56.43
CA GLY A 264 30.29 2.70 -57.74
C GLY A 264 28.76 2.79 -57.84
N PRO A 265 28.18 3.94 -58.29
CA PRO A 265 26.76 4.11 -58.58
C PRO A 265 26.42 4.13 -60.09
N VAL A 266 25.23 3.68 -60.51
CA VAL A 266 24.68 3.91 -61.88
C VAL A 266 23.14 4.05 -61.90
N ALA A 267 22.69 5.21 -62.42
CA ALA A 267 21.47 5.55 -63.16
C ALA A 267 20.03 5.23 -62.65
N ALA A 268 19.14 6.18 -62.94
CA ALA A 268 17.69 6.13 -62.76
C ALA A 268 16.96 5.71 -64.05
N ILE A 269 15.69 5.30 -63.91
CA ILE A 269 14.66 5.40 -64.97
C ILE A 269 13.34 5.85 -64.32
N GLU A 270 12.83 7.01 -64.73
CA GLU A 270 11.42 7.37 -64.61
C GLU A 270 10.65 6.82 -65.82
N ILE A 271 9.41 6.36 -65.63
CA ILE A 271 8.37 6.42 -66.68
C ILE A 271 7.05 6.84 -66.02
N THR A 272 6.40 7.85 -66.60
CA THR A 272 5.12 8.46 -66.20
C THR A 272 4.02 8.27 -67.27
N ALA A 273 2.76 8.60 -66.91
CA ALA A 273 1.50 8.67 -67.69
C ALA A 273 0.46 7.61 -67.25
N ALA A 274 -0.73 7.94 -66.71
CA ALA A 274 -1.90 8.63 -67.31
C ALA A 274 -2.64 7.75 -68.36
N ASP A 275 -3.98 7.60 -68.41
CA ASP A 275 -5.10 8.27 -67.72
C ASP A 275 -6.39 7.36 -67.66
N MET A 276 -7.47 7.82 -67.01
CA MET A 276 -8.87 7.31 -66.78
C MET A 276 -9.59 6.41 -67.86
N PRO A 277 -10.88 5.97 -67.69
CA PRO A 277 -11.55 5.20 -66.61
C PRO A 277 -12.53 4.06 -67.12
N VAL A 278 -12.93 3.06 -66.30
CA VAL A 278 -14.12 2.19 -66.55
C VAL A 278 -14.80 1.78 -65.22
N HIS A 279 -16.14 1.63 -65.23
CA HIS A 279 -17.00 1.31 -64.09
C HIS A 279 -17.32 -0.20 -63.94
N GLU A 280 -17.84 -0.57 -62.75
CA GLU A 280 -18.51 -1.85 -62.39
C GLU A 280 -17.59 -3.10 -62.30
N ASP A 281 -17.71 -4.02 -61.33
CA ASP A 281 -18.69 -4.18 -60.25
C ASP A 281 -18.06 -4.87 -59.01
N LYS A 282 -18.80 -4.88 -57.90
CA LYS A 282 -18.52 -5.43 -56.55
C LYS A 282 -17.54 -6.62 -56.42
N GLU A 283 -16.53 -6.44 -55.58
CA GLU A 283 -16.20 -7.39 -54.49
C GLU A 283 -15.43 -6.62 -53.40
N GLU A 284 -15.95 -6.59 -52.18
CA GLU A 284 -15.36 -5.86 -51.05
C GLU A 284 -14.36 -6.79 -50.33
N PRO A 285 -13.03 -6.57 -50.45
CA PRO A 285 -12.07 -7.44 -49.80
C PRO A 285 -12.14 -7.22 -48.29
N ALA A 286 -12.16 -8.33 -47.53
CA ALA A 286 -12.23 -8.30 -46.08
C ALA A 286 -11.24 -7.27 -45.49
N ALA A 287 -11.79 -6.32 -44.72
CA ALA A 287 -11.00 -5.27 -44.09
C ALA A 287 -9.83 -5.89 -43.33
N SER A 288 -8.61 -5.60 -43.78
CA SER A 288 -7.41 -6.03 -43.09
C SER A 288 -7.43 -5.42 -41.70
N ALA A 289 -7.53 -6.27 -40.68
CA ALA A 289 -7.42 -5.84 -39.30
C ALA A 289 -6.02 -5.24 -39.10
N GLN A 290 -5.93 -3.92 -39.18
CA GLN A 290 -4.72 -3.21 -38.80
C GLN A 290 -4.49 -3.50 -37.32
N PRO A 291 -3.29 -3.97 -36.92
CA PRO A 291 -3.01 -4.24 -35.52
C PRO A 291 -3.17 -2.94 -34.75
N ILE A 292 -4.07 -2.93 -33.78
CA ILE A 292 -4.34 -1.77 -32.93
C ILE A 292 -3.05 -1.47 -32.16
N SER A 293 -2.32 -0.43 -32.58
CA SER A 293 -1.13 0.05 -31.88
C SER A 293 -1.57 0.79 -30.63
N LEU A 294 -1.92 0.01 -29.60
CA LEU A 294 -2.23 0.53 -28.28
C LEU A 294 -0.94 1.09 -27.66
N GLU A 295 -0.70 2.39 -27.80
CA GLU A 295 0.52 3.04 -27.28
C GLU A 295 0.49 3.22 -25.76
N SER A 296 -0.69 3.43 -25.17
CA SER A 296 -0.84 3.63 -23.72
C SER A 296 -2.19 3.17 -23.18
N ILE A 297 -2.22 2.86 -21.88
CA ILE A 297 -3.40 2.41 -21.12
C ILE A 297 -3.53 3.21 -19.82
N LYS A 298 -4.76 3.44 -19.34
CA LYS A 298 -4.99 3.90 -17.96
C LYS A 298 -5.03 2.70 -17.01
N LEU A 299 -4.11 2.67 -16.05
CA LEU A 299 -4.07 1.70 -14.97
C LEU A 299 -4.40 2.43 -13.67
N PHE A 300 -5.61 2.22 -13.14
CA PHE A 300 -6.21 3.03 -12.07
C PHE A 300 -6.24 4.53 -12.46
N ASN A 301 -5.58 5.39 -11.67
CA ASN A 301 -5.42 6.82 -11.93
C ASN A 301 -4.10 7.17 -12.65
N LEU A 302 -3.29 6.17 -13.02
CA LEU A 302 -2.02 6.34 -13.74
C LEU A 302 -2.18 6.04 -15.23
N THR A 303 -1.26 6.55 -16.04
CA THR A 303 -1.09 6.18 -17.45
C THR A 303 0.16 5.34 -17.60
N ALA A 304 0.07 4.22 -18.30
CA ALA A 304 1.21 3.36 -18.62
C ALA A 304 1.42 3.28 -20.14
N ASP A 305 2.67 3.32 -20.57
CA ASP A 305 3.09 2.98 -21.92
C ASP A 305 3.09 1.46 -22.10
N VAL A 306 2.67 0.98 -23.27
CA VAL A 306 2.45 -0.44 -23.54
C VAL A 306 3.55 -0.95 -24.48
N THR A 307 4.25 -2.00 -24.06
CA THR A 307 5.25 -2.70 -24.88
C THR A 307 4.87 -4.17 -25.00
N VAL A 308 4.69 -4.69 -26.22
CA VAL A 308 4.43 -6.12 -26.44
C VAL A 308 5.69 -6.93 -26.15
N LEU A 309 5.59 -7.91 -25.23
CA LEU A 309 6.67 -8.84 -24.87
C LEU A 309 6.52 -10.21 -25.55
N LEU A 310 5.29 -10.74 -25.53
CA LEU A 310 4.94 -12.02 -26.13
C LEU A 310 3.73 -11.81 -27.04
N ASN A 311 3.74 -12.49 -28.18
CA ASN A 311 2.59 -12.59 -29.06
C ASN A 311 2.48 -14.04 -29.53
N ASP A 312 1.58 -14.81 -28.89
CA ASP A 312 1.13 -16.11 -29.42
C ASP A 312 -0.17 -15.89 -30.21
N ALA A 313 0.01 -15.46 -31.47
CA ALA A 313 -1.09 -15.19 -32.41
C ALA A 313 -1.97 -16.42 -32.71
N VAL A 314 -1.57 -17.63 -32.31
CA VAL A 314 -2.37 -18.85 -32.45
C VAL A 314 -3.38 -18.99 -31.30
N LYS A 315 -3.13 -18.35 -30.16
CA LYS A 315 -4.01 -18.38 -28.97
C LYS A 315 -4.67 -17.03 -28.65
N ASP A 316 -4.38 -15.99 -29.43
CA ASP A 316 -4.72 -14.59 -29.12
C ASP A 316 -4.13 -14.11 -27.77
N GLU A 317 -2.98 -14.68 -27.40
CA GLU A 317 -2.30 -14.41 -26.14
C GLU A 317 -1.13 -13.45 -26.36
N THR A 318 -1.46 -12.16 -26.42
CA THR A 318 -0.47 -11.08 -26.39
C THR A 318 -0.23 -10.63 -24.96
N LEU A 319 1.01 -10.79 -24.45
CA LEU A 319 1.44 -10.27 -23.16
C LEU A 319 2.14 -8.92 -23.37
N CYS A 320 1.65 -7.89 -22.69
CA CYS A 320 2.23 -6.57 -22.68
C CYS A 320 2.92 -6.28 -21.34
N LEU A 321 4.06 -5.58 -21.40
CA LEU A 321 4.65 -4.83 -20.31
C LEU A 321 4.01 -3.45 -20.25
N LEU A 322 3.67 -2.99 -19.05
CA LEU A 322 3.12 -1.67 -18.77
C LEU A 322 4.15 -0.83 -17.99
N SER A 323 4.65 0.23 -18.62
CA SER A 323 5.63 1.16 -18.03
C SER A 323 4.93 2.43 -17.55
N LEU A 324 4.90 2.69 -16.24
CA LEU A 324 4.17 3.84 -15.68
C LEU A 324 4.82 5.18 -16.08
N ARG A 325 4.05 6.07 -16.72
CA ARG A 325 4.51 7.41 -17.07
C ARG A 325 4.75 8.24 -15.81
N GLY A 326 5.95 8.80 -15.69
CA GLY A 326 6.34 9.63 -14.56
C GLY A 326 6.70 8.89 -13.27
N MET A 327 6.72 7.55 -13.27
CA MET A 327 7.14 6.73 -12.12
C MET A 327 8.08 5.57 -12.54
N PRO A 328 9.22 5.86 -13.20
CA PRO A 328 10.15 4.83 -13.67
C PRO A 328 10.73 3.96 -12.54
N GLU A 329 10.84 4.48 -11.33
CA GLU A 329 11.32 3.78 -10.13
C GLU A 329 10.49 2.55 -9.76
N VAL A 330 9.20 2.50 -10.12
CA VAL A 330 8.33 1.35 -9.84
C VAL A 330 8.83 0.07 -10.52
N SER A 331 9.45 0.20 -11.70
CA SER A 331 10.07 -0.93 -12.43
C SER A 331 11.20 -1.62 -11.66
N GLN A 332 11.74 -0.98 -10.60
CA GLN A 332 12.80 -1.57 -9.79
C GLN A 332 12.26 -2.70 -8.89
N HIS A 333 11.07 -2.54 -8.29
CA HIS A 333 10.50 -3.51 -7.33
C HIS A 333 9.30 -4.30 -7.87
N VAL A 334 8.71 -3.89 -9.00
CA VAL A 334 7.61 -4.63 -9.63
C VAL A 334 7.61 -4.52 -11.16
N GLU A 335 7.38 -5.66 -11.82
CA GLU A 335 7.02 -5.70 -13.23
C GLU A 335 5.49 -5.68 -13.39
N ILE A 336 4.95 -4.89 -14.32
CA ILE A 336 3.50 -4.81 -14.55
C ILE A 336 3.19 -5.43 -15.91
N LEU A 337 2.52 -6.58 -15.90
CA LEU A 337 2.21 -7.40 -17.06
C LEU A 337 0.69 -7.45 -17.28
N MET A 338 0.24 -7.39 -18.53
CA MET A 338 -1.18 -7.47 -18.88
C MET A 338 -1.41 -8.31 -20.13
N LEU A 339 -2.44 -9.16 -20.10
CA LEU A 339 -2.96 -9.81 -21.31
C LEU A 339 -3.80 -8.82 -22.11
N LEU A 340 -3.41 -8.56 -23.36
CA LEU A 340 -4.04 -7.55 -24.22
C LEU A 340 -5.54 -7.84 -24.46
N ALA A 341 -5.91 -9.11 -24.62
CA ALA A 341 -7.30 -9.56 -24.76
C ALA A 341 -8.19 -9.22 -23.54
N CYS A 342 -7.60 -8.85 -22.41
CA CYS A 342 -8.31 -8.50 -21.17
C CYS A 342 -8.32 -6.99 -20.89
N ILE A 343 -7.89 -6.14 -21.82
CA ILE A 343 -7.73 -4.70 -21.60
C ILE A 343 -9.02 -3.97 -21.19
N GLU A 344 -10.17 -4.43 -21.67
CA GLU A 344 -11.47 -3.83 -21.32
C GLU A 344 -12.08 -4.39 -20.04
N SER A 345 -11.57 -5.54 -19.55
CA SER A 345 -12.23 -6.35 -18.51
C SER A 345 -11.38 -6.62 -17.26
N TRP A 346 -10.08 -6.30 -17.26
CA TRP A 346 -9.17 -6.54 -16.13
C TRP A 346 -9.61 -5.89 -14.81
N GLN A 347 -10.38 -4.80 -14.87
CA GLN A 347 -10.89 -4.10 -13.68
C GLN A 347 -11.86 -4.96 -12.86
N HIS A 348 -12.48 -5.97 -13.47
CA HIS A 348 -13.37 -6.93 -12.82
C HIS A 348 -12.67 -8.22 -12.40
N MET A 349 -11.35 -8.31 -12.61
CA MET A 349 -10.54 -9.48 -12.33
C MET A 349 -9.62 -9.27 -11.12
N PRO A 350 -9.25 -10.35 -10.40
CA PRO A 350 -8.15 -10.31 -9.45
C PRO A 350 -6.81 -10.07 -10.18
N VAL A 351 -5.81 -9.63 -9.43
CA VAL A 351 -4.44 -9.52 -9.92
C VAL A 351 -3.62 -10.69 -9.39
N ILE A 352 -2.87 -11.34 -10.27
CA ILE A 352 -1.92 -12.39 -9.89
C ILE A 352 -0.59 -11.71 -9.55
N ILE A 353 0.00 -12.02 -8.39
CA ILE A 353 1.33 -11.53 -7.99
C ILE A 353 2.31 -12.71 -7.92
N ALA A 354 3.40 -12.62 -8.68
CA ALA A 354 4.49 -13.59 -8.66
C ALA A 354 5.72 -13.03 -7.95
N GLU A 355 6.42 -13.85 -7.16
CA GLU A 355 7.78 -13.56 -6.68
C GLU A 355 8.78 -14.06 -7.73
N LEU A 356 9.58 -13.15 -8.26
CA LEU A 356 10.60 -13.49 -9.25
C LEU A 356 11.96 -13.61 -8.57
N LEU A 357 12.66 -14.70 -8.87
CA LEU A 357 14.06 -14.89 -8.51
C LEU A 357 14.94 -14.72 -9.74
N SER A 358 16.15 -14.21 -9.55
CA SER A 358 17.22 -14.27 -10.55
C SER A 358 17.72 -15.69 -10.75
N ALA A 359 18.50 -15.93 -11.82
CA ALA A 359 19.05 -17.25 -12.16
C ALA A 359 19.91 -17.92 -11.05
N ASN A 360 20.37 -17.17 -10.05
CA ASN A 360 21.11 -17.64 -8.87
C ASN A 360 20.24 -17.80 -7.60
N GLY A 361 18.92 -17.63 -7.69
CA GLY A 361 17.98 -17.82 -6.57
C GLY A 361 17.82 -16.63 -5.62
N GLN A 362 18.44 -15.47 -5.90
CA GLN A 362 18.18 -14.23 -5.13
C GLN A 362 16.81 -13.65 -5.48
N PHE A 363 16.17 -13.00 -4.51
CA PHE A 363 14.95 -12.23 -4.77
C PHE A 363 15.26 -11.07 -5.71
N PHE A 364 14.52 -10.98 -6.82
CA PHE A 364 14.70 -9.93 -7.82
C PHE A 364 13.65 -8.82 -7.66
N LYS A 365 12.38 -9.15 -7.89
CA LYS A 365 11.22 -8.26 -7.74
C LYS A 365 9.91 -9.05 -7.82
N TYR A 366 8.79 -8.38 -7.58
CA TYR A 366 7.47 -8.92 -7.88
C TYR A 366 7.12 -8.77 -9.37
N ALA A 367 6.17 -9.55 -9.86
CA ALA A 367 5.44 -9.26 -11.09
C ALA A 367 3.93 -9.31 -10.85
N LEU A 368 3.21 -8.32 -11.37
CA LEU A 368 1.75 -8.26 -11.39
C LEU A 368 1.25 -8.69 -12.77
N LEU A 369 0.38 -9.69 -12.82
CA LEU A 369 -0.26 -10.12 -14.05
C LEU A 369 -1.76 -9.80 -14.00
N PHE A 370 -2.16 -8.89 -14.87
CA PHE A 370 -3.54 -8.46 -15.10
C PHE A 370 -4.18 -9.27 -16.23
N GLY A 371 -5.46 -9.63 -16.07
CA GLY A 371 -6.24 -10.39 -17.05
C GLY A 371 -6.20 -11.91 -16.90
N ALA A 372 -5.33 -12.46 -16.03
CA ALA A 372 -5.30 -13.89 -15.76
C ALA A 372 -6.24 -14.26 -14.61
N ASN A 373 -7.40 -14.84 -14.95
CA ASN A 373 -8.38 -15.37 -13.98
C ASN A 373 -8.17 -16.86 -13.65
N GLU A 374 -7.65 -17.66 -14.60
CA GLU A 374 -7.40 -19.08 -14.40
C GLU A 374 -5.97 -19.35 -13.90
N GLN A 375 -5.89 -20.19 -12.88
CA GLN A 375 -4.68 -20.67 -12.23
C GLN A 375 -3.67 -21.32 -13.20
N SER A 376 -4.14 -22.24 -14.06
CA SER A 376 -3.29 -22.93 -15.04
C SER A 376 -2.71 -21.97 -16.08
N HIS A 377 -3.52 -20.99 -16.50
CA HIS A 377 -3.19 -19.97 -17.48
C HIS A 377 -2.13 -19.01 -16.94
N ALA A 378 -2.33 -18.49 -15.72
CA ALA A 378 -1.37 -17.63 -15.03
C ALA A 378 0.00 -18.32 -14.87
N MET A 379 0.02 -19.58 -14.42
CA MET A 379 1.26 -20.38 -14.34
C MET A 379 1.99 -20.43 -15.68
N ARG A 380 1.27 -20.73 -16.76
CA ARG A 380 1.88 -20.92 -18.10
C ARG A 380 2.50 -19.63 -18.62
N ILE A 381 1.77 -18.51 -18.54
CA ILE A 381 2.27 -17.18 -18.96
C ILE A 381 3.50 -16.79 -18.16
N LEU A 382 3.43 -16.86 -16.82
CA LEU A 382 4.52 -16.45 -15.95
C LEU A 382 5.77 -17.31 -16.16
N ASN A 383 5.61 -18.63 -16.34
CA ASN A 383 6.74 -19.51 -16.69
C ASN A 383 7.35 -19.16 -18.06
N GLN A 384 6.53 -18.81 -19.06
CA GLN A 384 7.02 -18.41 -20.38
C GLN A 384 7.79 -17.08 -20.33
N TYR A 385 7.25 -16.08 -19.62
CA TYR A 385 7.94 -14.81 -19.35
C TYR A 385 9.26 -15.02 -18.62
N CYS A 386 9.26 -15.77 -17.50
CA CYS A 386 10.46 -16.04 -16.72
C CYS A 386 11.57 -16.72 -17.53
N ARG A 387 11.23 -17.70 -18.39
CA ARG A 387 12.20 -18.37 -19.29
C ARG A 387 12.87 -17.39 -20.26
N GLN A 388 12.16 -16.40 -20.77
CA GLN A 388 12.73 -15.40 -21.68
C GLN A 388 13.65 -14.41 -20.95
N GLN A 389 13.29 -14.03 -19.72
CA GLN A 389 14.06 -13.08 -18.91
C GLN A 389 15.18 -13.74 -18.08
N ASN A 390 15.38 -15.05 -18.21
CA ASN A 390 16.30 -15.85 -17.39
C ASN A 390 16.04 -15.70 -15.86
N LEU A 391 14.76 -15.69 -15.51
CA LEU A 391 14.23 -15.64 -14.14
C LEU A 391 13.57 -16.97 -13.77
N SER A 392 13.29 -17.16 -12.49
CA SER A 392 12.45 -18.25 -11.98
C SER A 392 11.37 -17.75 -11.02
N LEU A 393 10.38 -18.58 -10.74
CA LEU A 393 9.25 -18.26 -9.86
C LEU A 393 9.45 -18.89 -8.49
N ALA A 394 9.37 -18.11 -7.42
CA ALA A 394 9.37 -18.64 -6.04
C ALA A 394 7.96 -19.02 -5.58
N ALA A 395 7.01 -18.09 -5.75
CA ALA A 395 5.61 -18.29 -5.43
C ALA A 395 4.70 -17.38 -6.26
N ILE A 396 3.45 -17.79 -6.39
CA ILE A 396 2.38 -17.04 -7.05
C ILE A 396 1.20 -16.95 -6.09
N LYS A 397 0.71 -15.74 -5.87
CA LYS A 397 -0.46 -15.41 -5.07
C LYS A 397 -1.50 -14.66 -5.92
N GLN A 398 -2.71 -14.56 -5.41
CA GLN A 398 -3.81 -13.82 -6.02
C GLN A 398 -4.34 -12.78 -5.03
N ILE A 399 -4.57 -11.55 -5.48
CA ILE A 399 -5.14 -10.46 -4.68
C ILE A 399 -6.37 -9.87 -5.40
N SER A 400 -7.35 -9.35 -4.66
CA SER A 400 -8.41 -8.55 -5.29
C SER A 400 -7.86 -7.20 -5.75
N LEU A 401 -8.47 -6.59 -6.76
CA LEU A 401 -8.03 -5.28 -7.25
C LEU A 401 -8.13 -4.18 -6.18
N SER A 402 -9.20 -4.20 -5.37
CA SER A 402 -9.36 -3.35 -4.18
C SER A 402 -8.35 -3.66 -3.08
N GLY A 403 -7.89 -4.91 -2.99
CA GLY A 403 -6.86 -5.36 -2.06
C GLY A 403 -5.46 -4.94 -2.48
N LEU A 404 -5.21 -4.70 -3.76
CA LEU A 404 -3.96 -4.15 -4.29
C LEU A 404 -3.95 -2.61 -4.26
N GLY A 405 -5.03 -1.98 -4.74
CA GLY A 405 -5.11 -0.52 -4.87
C GLY A 405 -3.90 0.06 -5.60
N MET A 406 -3.34 1.15 -5.06
CA MET A 406 -2.09 1.75 -5.54
C MET A 406 -0.84 1.22 -4.84
N ASP A 407 -0.95 0.22 -3.97
CA ASP A 407 0.16 -0.20 -3.10
C ASP A 407 1.36 -0.77 -3.88
N PHE A 408 1.16 -1.14 -5.15
CA PHE A 408 2.25 -1.54 -6.04
C PHE A 408 3.23 -0.41 -6.41
N THR A 409 2.87 0.86 -6.23
CA THR A 409 3.78 1.97 -6.52
C THR A 409 4.86 2.17 -5.46
N ASP A 410 4.73 1.55 -4.30
CA ASP A 410 5.70 1.60 -3.20
C ASP A 410 6.15 0.17 -2.83
N GLU A 411 7.45 -0.06 -2.73
CA GLU A 411 7.99 -1.40 -2.44
C GLU A 411 7.47 -1.96 -1.11
N HIS A 412 7.44 -1.15 -0.05
CA HIS A 412 7.02 -1.61 1.26
C HIS A 412 5.51 -1.92 1.29
N LEU A 413 4.68 -1.06 0.70
CA LEU A 413 3.24 -1.29 0.62
C LEU A 413 2.92 -2.54 -0.21
N LEU A 414 3.66 -2.79 -1.30
CA LEU A 414 3.53 -4.01 -2.10
C LEU A 414 3.92 -5.27 -1.32
N PHE A 415 5.06 -5.24 -0.61
CA PHE A 415 5.46 -6.34 0.30
C PHE A 415 4.35 -6.63 1.33
N GLN A 416 3.75 -5.59 1.91
CA GLN A 416 2.67 -5.74 2.88
C GLN A 416 1.39 -6.31 2.23
N ALA A 417 1.01 -5.82 1.04
CA ALA A 417 -0.11 -6.36 0.27
C ALA A 417 0.08 -7.85 -0.05
N TYR A 418 1.28 -8.19 -0.54
CA TYR A 418 1.65 -9.56 -0.91
C TYR A 418 1.65 -10.52 0.29
N GLN A 419 2.14 -10.10 1.47
CA GLN A 419 2.18 -10.98 2.63
C GLN A 419 0.86 -11.06 3.40
N GLN A 420 0.07 -9.97 3.48
CA GLN A 420 -1.11 -9.91 4.35
C GLN A 420 -2.46 -10.07 3.62
N ARG A 421 -2.55 -9.69 2.33
CA ARG A 421 -3.81 -9.63 1.57
C ARG A 421 -3.87 -10.59 0.39
N ALA A 422 -2.73 -10.98 -0.18
CA ALA A 422 -2.69 -11.93 -1.30
C ALA A 422 -2.79 -13.38 -0.81
N LYS A 423 -3.70 -14.16 -1.42
CA LYS A 423 -3.91 -15.58 -1.15
C LYS A 423 -2.89 -16.42 -1.93
N LEU A 424 -2.18 -17.33 -1.25
CA LEU A 424 -1.26 -18.26 -1.92
C LEU A 424 -2.02 -19.18 -2.89
N PHE A 425 -1.46 -19.33 -4.08
CA PHE A 425 -1.95 -20.24 -5.11
C PHE A 425 -0.92 -21.33 -5.44
N TRP A 426 0.35 -20.97 -5.66
CA TRP A 426 1.42 -21.92 -5.96
C TRP A 426 2.76 -21.46 -5.36
N SER A 427 3.65 -22.39 -5.04
CA SER A 427 5.04 -22.11 -4.65
C SER A 427 5.96 -23.28 -4.96
N ILE A 428 7.28 -23.01 -4.93
CA ILE A 428 8.31 -24.06 -4.85
C ILE A 428 8.20 -24.86 -3.54
N GLU A 429 8.86 -26.02 -3.47
CA GLU A 429 8.93 -26.83 -2.25
C GLU A 429 10.41 -27.10 -1.87
N PRO A 430 10.85 -26.78 -0.64
CA PRO A 430 10.14 -26.01 0.39
C PRO A 430 10.01 -24.53 0.01
N TYR A 431 8.90 -23.90 0.38
CA TYR A 431 8.70 -22.46 0.23
C TYR A 431 9.03 -21.71 1.51
N TYR A 432 9.90 -20.70 1.39
CA TYR A 432 10.12 -19.67 2.41
C TYR A 432 9.71 -18.32 1.81
N PRO A 433 8.76 -17.58 2.42
CA PRO A 433 8.40 -16.25 1.96
C PRO A 433 9.60 -15.29 2.08
N PHE A 434 9.56 -14.19 1.33
CA PHE A 434 10.61 -13.16 1.37
C PHE A 434 10.22 -11.96 2.26
N ILE A 435 11.20 -11.45 3.01
CA ILE A 435 11.08 -10.25 3.86
C ILE A 435 12.09 -9.20 3.41
N SER A 436 11.66 -7.94 3.34
CA SER A 436 12.52 -6.83 2.94
C SER A 436 13.67 -6.61 3.94
N SER A 437 14.87 -6.36 3.42
CA SER A 437 16.07 -6.10 4.22
C SER A 437 15.94 -4.84 5.09
N TYR A 438 15.12 -3.86 4.66
CA TYR A 438 14.80 -2.65 5.45
C TYR A 438 14.02 -2.94 6.74
N GLN A 439 13.37 -4.10 6.86
CA GLN A 439 12.59 -4.47 8.05
C GLN A 439 13.45 -5.14 9.14
N LEU A 440 14.70 -5.51 8.83
CA LEU A 440 15.55 -6.31 9.70
C LEU A 440 16.38 -5.45 10.67
N GLN A 441 16.28 -5.76 11.96
CA GLN A 441 17.27 -5.33 12.95
C GLN A 441 18.37 -6.41 13.04
N SER A 442 19.46 -6.17 12.31
CA SER A 442 20.60 -7.10 12.14
C SER A 442 21.54 -7.19 13.34
N GLN A 443 21.29 -6.46 14.42
CA GLN A 443 22.08 -6.59 15.66
C GLN A 443 21.73 -7.90 16.37
N LYS A 444 22.59 -8.92 16.22
CA LYS A 444 22.44 -10.21 16.90
C LYS A 444 22.71 -10.07 18.39
N PHE A 445 21.82 -10.64 19.21
CA PHE A 445 21.89 -10.57 20.68
C PHE A 445 22.54 -11.79 21.33
N ILE A 446 22.65 -12.90 20.60
CA ILE A 446 23.21 -14.18 21.07
C ILE A 446 24.21 -14.65 20.01
N LEU A 447 25.48 -14.72 20.36
CA LEU A 447 26.55 -15.18 19.45
C LEU A 447 26.68 -16.70 19.53
N PHE A 448 26.73 -17.36 18.38
CA PHE A 448 26.94 -18.80 18.21
C PHE A 448 27.34 -19.06 16.73
N ASP A 449 27.91 -20.23 16.46
CA ASP A 449 28.39 -20.59 15.13
C ASP A 449 27.23 -21.05 14.24
N GLU A 450 27.05 -20.39 13.09
CA GLU A 450 26.05 -20.77 12.09
C GLU A 450 26.67 -21.69 11.04
N THR A 451 25.89 -22.63 10.48
CA THR A 451 26.31 -23.37 9.29
C THR A 451 26.59 -22.43 8.11
N PRO A 452 27.46 -22.82 7.16
CA PRO A 452 27.62 -22.08 5.91
C PRO A 452 26.27 -21.93 5.20
N ALA A 453 25.97 -20.71 4.74
CA ALA A 453 24.70 -20.39 4.10
C ALA A 453 24.82 -20.34 2.57
N GLU A 454 23.72 -20.62 1.89
CA GLU A 454 23.50 -20.45 0.46
C GLU A 454 22.43 -19.38 0.22
N LEU A 455 22.22 -18.94 -1.03
CA LEU A 455 21.27 -17.85 -1.33
C LEU A 455 19.80 -18.22 -0.99
N GLN A 456 19.47 -19.49 -1.10
CA GLN A 456 18.19 -20.08 -0.70
C GLN A 456 18.05 -20.34 0.82
N THR A 457 19.12 -20.27 1.61
CA THR A 457 19.05 -20.52 3.06
C THR A 457 18.21 -19.42 3.73
N PRO A 458 17.12 -19.77 4.45
CA PRO A 458 16.29 -18.76 5.10
C PRO A 458 17.01 -18.15 6.31
N ILE A 459 16.66 -16.91 6.65
CA ILE A 459 17.05 -16.28 7.92
C ILE A 459 15.98 -16.53 8.99
N LEU A 460 16.37 -16.76 10.24
CA LEU A 460 15.46 -16.95 11.36
C LEU A 460 15.24 -15.64 12.12
N LEU A 461 13.98 -15.27 12.27
CA LEU A 461 13.57 -13.96 12.78
C LEU A 461 12.66 -14.08 14.01
N LEU A 462 12.74 -13.10 14.90
CA LEU A 462 11.80 -12.89 16.00
C LEU A 462 11.04 -11.57 15.82
N GLN A 463 9.72 -11.65 15.71
CA GLN A 463 8.84 -10.48 15.73
C GLN A 463 8.45 -10.11 17.18
N GLU A 464 9.02 -9.02 17.68
CA GLU A 464 8.72 -8.43 19.00
C GLU A 464 7.94 -7.11 18.85
N ARG A 465 6.61 -7.15 19.00
CA ARG A 465 5.69 -6.00 18.83
C ARG A 465 5.82 -5.36 17.44
N HIS A 466 6.68 -4.36 17.29
CA HIS A 466 6.93 -3.59 16.06
C HIS A 466 8.39 -3.71 15.57
N LYS A 467 9.16 -4.66 16.10
CA LYS A 467 10.55 -4.91 15.72
C LYS A 467 10.71 -6.34 15.22
N ILE A 468 11.48 -6.53 14.16
CA ILE A 468 11.87 -7.84 13.64
C ILE A 468 13.38 -7.96 13.82
N ARG A 469 13.83 -8.95 14.58
CA ARG A 469 15.25 -9.15 14.94
C ARG A 469 15.75 -10.46 14.36
N VAL A 470 17.00 -10.47 13.92
CA VAL A 470 17.69 -11.69 13.47
C VAL A 470 18.10 -12.55 14.67
N ILE A 471 17.78 -13.84 14.64
CA ILE A 471 18.31 -14.86 15.56
C ILE A 471 19.44 -15.63 14.88
N HIS A 472 19.22 -16.08 13.63
CA HIS A 472 20.15 -16.86 12.80
C HIS A 472 20.08 -16.33 11.37
N GLY A 473 21.21 -16.32 10.67
CA GLY A 473 21.32 -15.89 9.28
C GLY A 473 22.34 -14.78 9.05
N GLU A 474 23.26 -14.54 9.99
CA GLU A 474 24.40 -13.65 9.76
C GLU A 474 25.24 -14.12 8.57
N ASN A 475 25.50 -15.43 8.47
CA ASN A 475 26.20 -16.00 7.33
C ASN A 475 25.45 -15.73 6.02
N ARG A 476 24.11 -15.84 6.04
CA ARG A 476 23.24 -15.59 4.87
C ARG A 476 23.24 -14.12 4.44
N ILE A 477 23.13 -13.19 5.40
CA ILE A 477 23.15 -11.74 5.15
C ILE A 477 24.55 -11.28 4.72
N ALA A 478 25.60 -11.94 5.19
CA ALA A 478 26.98 -11.65 4.81
C ALA A 478 27.31 -12.02 3.36
N LEU A 479 26.60 -13.00 2.74
CA LEU A 479 26.79 -13.36 1.32
C LEU A 479 26.61 -12.16 0.38
N ASN A 480 25.56 -11.38 0.59
CA ASN A 480 25.28 -10.17 -0.16
C ASN A 480 24.42 -9.20 0.66
N ARG A 481 25.04 -8.15 1.20
CA ARG A 481 24.38 -7.13 2.02
C ARG A 481 23.49 -6.17 1.22
N SER A 482 23.53 -6.24 -0.11
CA SER A 482 22.75 -5.41 -1.02
C SER A 482 21.47 -6.09 -1.51
N GLU A 483 21.13 -7.29 -1.01
CA GLU A 483 19.84 -7.93 -1.33
C GLU A 483 18.67 -7.13 -0.75
N ARG A 484 17.62 -6.97 -1.57
CA ARG A 484 16.39 -6.24 -1.21
C ARG A 484 15.53 -7.03 -0.22
N ALA A 485 15.57 -8.36 -0.32
CA ALA A 485 14.81 -9.25 0.53
C ALA A 485 15.49 -10.61 0.67
N TYR A 486 15.23 -11.28 1.79
CA TYR A 486 15.77 -12.59 2.12
C TYR A 486 14.62 -13.59 2.36
N PRO A 487 14.80 -14.89 2.02
CA PRO A 487 13.86 -15.92 2.45
C PRO A 487 13.90 -16.00 3.99
N TYR A 488 12.76 -16.19 4.66
CA TYR A 488 12.72 -16.17 6.12
C TYR A 488 11.83 -17.22 6.79
N LEU A 489 12.15 -17.47 8.06
CA LEU A 489 11.33 -18.15 9.05
C LEU A 489 11.03 -17.18 10.19
N MET A 490 9.78 -17.11 10.64
CA MET A 490 9.33 -16.15 11.64
C MET A 490 8.85 -16.85 12.91
N LEU A 491 9.41 -16.41 14.04
CA LEU A 491 8.91 -16.68 15.37
C LEU A 491 8.18 -15.43 15.88
N HIS A 492 6.98 -15.59 16.43
CA HIS A 492 6.26 -14.49 17.06
C HIS A 492 6.51 -14.50 18.57
N ARG A 493 6.68 -13.32 19.17
CA ARG A 493 6.92 -13.17 20.60
C ARG A 493 5.67 -13.51 21.45
N GLN A 494 5.48 -14.79 21.72
CA GLN A 494 4.49 -15.32 22.67
C GLN A 494 5.11 -15.49 24.07
N HIS A 495 4.29 -15.80 25.08
CA HIS A 495 4.73 -15.94 26.49
C HIS A 495 5.89 -16.93 26.64
N ASN A 496 5.82 -18.08 25.95
CA ASN A 496 6.82 -19.14 25.97
C ASN A 496 8.10 -18.84 25.14
N MET A 497 8.11 -17.83 24.27
CA MET A 497 9.20 -17.56 23.31
C MET A 497 10.13 -16.45 23.80
N THR A 498 10.88 -16.69 24.88
CA THR A 498 11.76 -15.66 25.50
C THR A 498 13.19 -15.71 24.96
N TRP A 499 13.93 -14.61 25.06
CA TRP A 499 15.38 -14.59 24.79
C TRP A 499 16.16 -15.60 25.64
N GLN A 500 15.69 -15.89 26.86
CA GLN A 500 16.27 -16.92 27.72
C GLN A 500 16.01 -18.34 27.18
N ARG A 501 14.80 -18.65 26.67
CA ARG A 501 14.51 -19.93 25.97
C ARG A 501 15.37 -20.06 24.72
N ILE A 502 15.46 -19.00 23.90
CA ILE A 502 16.27 -19.00 22.67
C ILE A 502 17.73 -19.28 23.01
N HIS A 503 18.29 -18.61 24.01
CA HIS A 503 19.66 -18.83 24.48
C HIS A 503 19.87 -20.25 25.04
N ALA A 504 18.94 -20.77 25.84
CA ALA A 504 19.04 -22.13 26.39
C ALA A 504 19.03 -23.20 25.28
N VAL A 505 18.15 -23.07 24.28
CA VAL A 505 18.11 -23.99 23.13
C VAL A 505 19.39 -23.92 22.30
N ILE A 506 19.94 -22.72 22.06
CA ILE A 506 21.23 -22.55 21.36
C ILE A 506 22.40 -23.23 22.11
N LEU A 507 22.37 -23.27 23.45
CA LEU A 507 23.37 -23.97 24.26
C LEU A 507 23.21 -25.50 24.27
N GLU A 508 21.99 -26.01 24.05
CA GLU A 508 21.72 -27.46 23.98
C GLU A 508 22.06 -28.06 22.60
N LEU A 509 22.11 -27.24 21.55
CA LEU A 509 22.32 -27.70 20.17
C LEU A 509 23.81 -27.85 19.80
N PRO A 510 24.17 -28.86 18.98
CA PRO A 510 25.53 -29.01 18.46
C PRO A 510 25.88 -27.86 17.51
N GLN A 511 27.11 -27.37 17.61
CA GLN A 511 27.67 -26.31 16.77
C GLN A 511 28.44 -26.91 15.57
N PRO A 512 28.45 -26.28 14.39
CA PRO A 512 27.67 -25.10 14.01
C PRO A 512 26.18 -25.44 13.83
N ILE A 513 25.32 -24.51 14.24
CA ILE A 513 23.85 -24.70 14.24
C ILE A 513 23.29 -24.43 12.84
N ASP A 514 22.47 -25.35 12.35
CA ASP A 514 21.63 -25.18 11.16
C ASP A 514 20.32 -24.41 11.48
N VAL A 515 19.85 -23.62 10.53
CA VAL A 515 18.68 -22.73 10.71
C VAL A 515 17.38 -23.50 10.89
N LEU A 516 17.17 -24.61 10.16
CA LEU A 516 15.96 -25.42 10.27
C LEU A 516 15.97 -26.19 11.60
N THR A 517 17.14 -26.72 11.98
CA THR A 517 17.37 -27.39 13.26
C THR A 517 17.03 -26.46 14.43
N LEU A 518 17.51 -25.21 14.40
CA LEU A 518 17.18 -24.21 15.43
C LEU A 518 15.70 -23.83 15.41
N TYR A 519 15.11 -23.60 14.24
CA TYR A 519 13.69 -23.29 14.11
C TYR A 519 12.82 -24.41 14.71
N HIS A 520 13.09 -25.67 14.35
CA HIS A 520 12.37 -26.82 14.89
C HIS A 520 12.53 -26.94 16.41
N ALA A 521 13.74 -26.82 16.95
CA ALA A 521 13.98 -26.87 18.40
C ALA A 521 13.31 -25.73 19.19
N LEU A 522 13.06 -24.57 18.55
CA LEU A 522 12.32 -23.45 19.14
C LEU A 522 10.80 -23.59 19.01
N THR A 523 10.31 -24.18 17.92
CA THR A 523 8.85 -24.38 17.68
C THR A 523 8.29 -25.65 18.31
N GLN A 524 9.11 -26.64 18.64
CA GLN A 524 8.69 -27.77 19.46
C GLN A 524 8.53 -27.29 20.90
N ASP A 525 7.32 -27.34 21.43
CA ASP A 525 7.10 -27.18 22.86
C ASP A 525 7.53 -28.46 23.57
N LYS A 526 8.38 -28.30 24.61
CA LYS A 526 8.77 -29.38 25.53
C LYS A 526 7.64 -29.67 26.53
N ASP A 527 6.45 -30.00 26.01
CA ASP A 527 5.33 -30.57 26.77
C ASP A 527 5.33 -32.10 26.55
N SER A 528 6.21 -32.78 27.28
CA SER A 528 6.26 -34.25 27.46
C SER A 528 7.01 -34.59 28.74
#